data_AF-A0A3D2WUU8-F1
#
_entry.id   AF-A0A3D2WUU8-F1
#
_cell.length_a   1.000
_cell.length_b   1.000
_cell.length_c   1.000
_cell.angle_alpha   90.00
_cell.angle_beta   90.00
_cell.angle_gamma   90.00
#
_symmetry.space_group_name_H-M   'P 1'
#
loop_
_entity.id
_entity.type
_entity.pdbx_description
1 polymer ?
#
loop_
_entity_poly.entity_id
_entity_poly.type
_entity_poly.pdbx_seq_one_letter_code
_entity_poly.pdbx_strand_id
1 'polypeptide(L)'
;MFSNNIIGCRIMKRNLFCCIICVVLFLVQISWAQLKIGTNGKVSIDGADPHDSRSLNIYNSQTGHYTYGIVVEKVGTISVAWHARGIYSYINTGKGYLRGIGGYVYSSSPVSNSRSYGIWGGAGNYTSGWNYGVYGRLYGDNDGAGIYGTVYGDTPIPEKYAGYFYGNVKVTGSLWANSITESDQRLKKNIESLRNKEKSLEKIMKLNPVKYELKNYRPDFGTTAISDTGTTSQIIEPALLNREHIGFVAQELKIVYPELVYTDGEGVMGINYTQLIPILVQSIQEQQEEIEELKKKLK
;
A
#
# COMPACT_ATOMS: atom_id res chain seq x y z
N MET A 1 -83.34 -44.44 -15.14
CA MET A 1 -82.73 -43.09 -15.28
C MET A 1 -81.54 -42.95 -14.33
N PHE A 2 -80.51 -43.80 -14.40
CA PHE A 2 -79.27 -43.67 -13.61
C PHE A 2 -78.15 -44.48 -14.28
N SER A 3 -77.59 -43.98 -15.40
CA SER A 3 -76.43 -44.62 -16.05
C SER A 3 -75.37 -43.62 -16.55
N ASN A 4 -75.58 -42.31 -16.43
CA ASN A 4 -74.67 -41.31 -17.00
C ASN A 4 -73.77 -40.61 -15.97
N ASN A 5 -73.94 -40.84 -14.66
CA ASN A 5 -73.17 -40.14 -13.62
C ASN A 5 -71.83 -40.78 -13.25
N ILE A 6 -71.56 -42.03 -13.63
CA ILE A 6 -70.32 -42.72 -13.25
C ILE A 6 -69.16 -42.36 -14.20
N ILE A 7 -69.46 -42.10 -15.48
CA ILE A 7 -68.45 -41.76 -16.49
C ILE A 7 -67.93 -40.32 -16.31
N GLY A 8 -68.81 -39.37 -15.99
CA GLY A 8 -68.44 -37.98 -15.69
C GLY A 8 -67.52 -37.84 -14.48
N CYS A 9 -67.79 -38.58 -13.40
CA CYS A 9 -66.96 -38.57 -12.18
C CYS A 9 -65.55 -39.12 -12.40
N ARG A 10 -65.38 -40.09 -13.31
CA ARG A 10 -64.07 -40.68 -13.64
C ARG A 10 -63.20 -39.77 -14.53
N ILE A 11 -63.83 -39.06 -15.47
CA ILE A 11 -63.17 -38.09 -16.35
C ILE A 11 -62.76 -36.84 -15.55
N MET A 12 -63.62 -36.36 -14.65
CA MET A 12 -63.35 -35.19 -13.82
C MET A 12 -62.21 -35.44 -12.83
N LYS A 13 -62.14 -36.64 -12.23
CA LYS A 13 -60.99 -37.04 -11.38
C LYS A 13 -59.68 -37.14 -12.15
N ARG A 14 -59.70 -37.63 -13.39
CA ARG A 14 -58.50 -37.72 -14.25
C ARG A 14 -57.98 -36.34 -14.65
N ASN A 15 -58.88 -35.42 -15.00
CA ASN A 15 -58.52 -34.05 -15.36
C ASN A 15 -58.07 -33.23 -14.14
N LEU A 16 -58.69 -33.43 -12.97
CA LEU A 16 -58.27 -32.81 -11.72
C LEU A 16 -56.89 -33.31 -11.28
N PHE A 17 -56.62 -34.62 -11.42
CA PHE A 17 -55.30 -35.20 -11.13
C PHE A 17 -54.22 -34.68 -12.10
N CYS A 18 -54.56 -34.49 -13.38
CA CYS A 18 -53.66 -33.93 -14.39
C CYS A 18 -53.38 -32.44 -14.13
N CYS A 19 -54.40 -31.64 -13.75
CA CYS A 19 -54.20 -30.25 -13.33
C CYS A 19 -53.37 -30.14 -12.05
N ILE A 20 -53.57 -31.03 -11.07
CA ILE A 20 -52.75 -31.05 -9.85
C ILE A 20 -51.30 -31.42 -10.17
N ILE A 21 -51.05 -32.38 -11.08
CA ILE A 21 -49.70 -32.70 -11.54
C ILE A 21 -49.07 -31.52 -12.30
N CYS A 22 -49.82 -30.84 -13.17
CA CYS A 22 -49.31 -29.66 -13.90
C CYS A 22 -49.02 -28.48 -12.95
N VAL A 23 -49.85 -28.27 -11.92
CA VAL A 23 -49.64 -27.24 -10.89
C VAL A 23 -48.47 -27.61 -9.97
N VAL A 24 -48.32 -28.89 -9.61
CA VAL A 24 -47.16 -29.38 -8.82
C VAL A 24 -45.87 -29.30 -9.64
N LEU A 25 -45.91 -29.54 -10.95
CA LEU A 25 -44.77 -29.33 -11.86
C LEU A 25 -44.45 -27.85 -12.10
N PHE A 26 -45.45 -26.96 -12.08
CA PHE A 26 -45.25 -25.49 -12.13
C PHE A 26 -44.79 -24.89 -10.79
N LEU A 27 -45.04 -25.59 -9.67
CA LEU A 27 -44.57 -25.23 -8.34
C LEU A 27 -43.21 -25.86 -7.99
N VAL A 28 -42.60 -26.62 -8.91
CA VAL A 28 -41.17 -26.97 -8.79
C VAL A 28 -40.39 -25.67 -8.87
N GLN A 29 -39.91 -25.30 -7.70
CA GLN A 29 -39.26 -24.05 -7.39
C GLN A 29 -38.19 -23.68 -8.43
N ILE A 30 -38.15 -22.40 -8.79
CA ILE A 30 -37.01 -21.77 -9.42
C ILE A 30 -35.87 -21.81 -8.39
N SER A 31 -35.19 -22.95 -8.28
CA SER A 31 -33.92 -23.02 -7.59
C SER A 31 -32.88 -22.40 -8.53
N TRP A 32 -32.35 -21.25 -8.14
CA TRP A 32 -31.17 -20.72 -8.79
C TRP A 32 -30.05 -21.72 -8.52
N ALA A 33 -29.49 -22.31 -9.58
CA ALA A 33 -28.42 -23.26 -9.43
C ALA A 33 -27.23 -22.57 -8.74
N GLN A 34 -27.02 -22.88 -7.46
CA GLN A 34 -25.87 -22.39 -6.69
C GLN A 34 -24.55 -22.96 -7.24
N LEU A 35 -24.62 -24.05 -8.01
CA LEU A 35 -23.50 -24.70 -8.67
C LEU A 35 -23.90 -25.04 -10.11
N LYS A 36 -23.27 -24.42 -11.11
CA LYS A 36 -23.50 -24.67 -12.55
C LYS A 36 -22.28 -25.33 -13.17
N ILE A 37 -22.47 -26.48 -13.83
CA ILE A 37 -21.40 -27.19 -14.56
C ILE A 37 -21.59 -26.92 -16.06
N GLY A 38 -20.59 -26.33 -16.70
CA GLY A 38 -20.58 -26.07 -18.14
C GLY A 38 -20.33 -27.32 -18.96
N THR A 39 -20.69 -27.31 -20.24
CA THR A 39 -20.39 -28.41 -21.19
C THR A 39 -18.89 -28.65 -21.38
N ASN A 40 -18.06 -27.68 -20.99
CA ASN A 40 -16.60 -27.76 -20.92
C ASN A 40 -16.06 -28.33 -19.58
N GLY A 41 -16.93 -28.84 -18.71
CA GLY A 41 -16.56 -29.49 -17.44
C GLY A 41 -16.23 -28.53 -16.28
N LYS A 42 -16.51 -27.23 -16.43
CA LYS A 42 -16.12 -26.19 -15.46
C LYS A 42 -17.25 -25.81 -14.53
N VAL A 43 -16.93 -25.34 -13.33
CA VAL A 43 -17.91 -25.07 -12.26
C VAL A 43 -18.01 -23.58 -11.97
N SER A 44 -19.23 -23.04 -11.95
CA SER A 44 -19.51 -21.68 -11.47
C SER A 44 -20.42 -21.73 -10.25
N ILE A 45 -20.17 -20.84 -9.30
CA ILE A 45 -20.99 -20.68 -8.09
C ILE A 45 -21.71 -19.33 -8.21
N ASP A 46 -23.03 -19.30 -7.93
CA ASP A 46 -23.91 -18.12 -8.01
C ASP A 46 -24.39 -17.70 -9.43
N GLY A 47 -24.57 -18.67 -10.34
CA GLY A 47 -25.41 -18.48 -11.55
C GLY A 47 -24.75 -17.85 -12.78
N ALA A 48 -23.50 -17.38 -12.72
CA ALA A 48 -22.76 -16.94 -13.90
C ALA A 48 -22.41 -18.12 -14.85
N ASP A 49 -22.34 -17.86 -16.15
CA ASP A 49 -21.89 -18.87 -17.11
C ASP A 49 -20.37 -19.16 -16.95
N PRO A 50 -19.96 -20.43 -16.94
CA PRO A 50 -18.55 -20.79 -16.90
C PRO A 50 -17.79 -20.26 -18.12
N HIS A 51 -16.82 -19.36 -17.90
CA HIS A 51 -16.01 -18.79 -18.97
C HIS A 51 -14.92 -19.76 -19.48
N ASP A 52 -14.60 -19.72 -20.77
CA ASP A 52 -13.62 -20.63 -21.40
C ASP A 52 -12.18 -20.49 -20.90
N SER A 53 -11.88 -19.46 -20.11
CA SER A 53 -10.55 -19.22 -19.53
C SER A 53 -10.46 -19.43 -18.01
N ARG A 54 -11.56 -19.78 -17.31
CA ARG A 54 -11.59 -19.86 -15.83
C ARG A 54 -12.13 -21.21 -15.36
N SER A 55 -11.40 -21.91 -14.49
CA SER A 55 -11.82 -23.21 -13.93
C SER A 55 -12.84 -23.09 -12.79
N LEU A 56 -12.82 -21.99 -12.04
CA LEU A 56 -13.76 -21.66 -10.96
C LEU A 56 -13.98 -20.14 -10.91
N ASN A 57 -15.25 -19.69 -10.88
CA ASN A 57 -15.63 -18.29 -10.72
C ASN A 57 -16.53 -18.16 -9.48
N ILE A 58 -16.11 -17.34 -8.52
CA ILE A 58 -16.88 -16.99 -7.33
C ILE A 58 -17.15 -15.49 -7.41
N TYR A 59 -18.43 -15.14 -7.57
CA TYR A 59 -18.91 -13.78 -7.74
C TYR A 59 -19.88 -13.44 -6.60
N ASN A 60 -19.83 -12.21 -6.10
CA ASN A 60 -20.75 -11.71 -5.09
C ASN A 60 -21.14 -10.27 -5.47
N SER A 61 -22.39 -10.06 -5.86
CA SER A 61 -22.93 -8.75 -6.27
C SER A 61 -23.65 -7.98 -5.15
N GLN A 62 -23.54 -8.42 -3.90
CA GLN A 62 -24.28 -7.83 -2.78
C GLN A 62 -23.75 -6.44 -2.43
N THR A 63 -24.66 -5.50 -2.20
CA THR A 63 -24.37 -4.08 -1.93
C THR A 63 -24.38 -3.72 -0.44
N GLY A 64 -24.55 -4.70 0.46
CA GLY A 64 -24.59 -4.50 1.91
C GLY A 64 -23.20 -4.32 2.55
N HIS A 65 -23.17 -3.83 3.80
CA HIS A 65 -21.94 -3.79 4.60
C HIS A 65 -21.48 -5.22 4.97
N TYR A 66 -20.15 -5.43 5.12
CA TYR A 66 -19.54 -6.70 5.53
C TYR A 66 -19.80 -7.90 4.59
N THR A 67 -19.79 -7.68 3.28
CA THR A 67 -19.89 -8.75 2.28
C THR A 67 -18.53 -9.39 2.00
N TYR A 68 -18.50 -10.71 1.82
CA TYR A 68 -17.29 -11.47 1.53
C TYR A 68 -17.46 -12.26 0.22
N GLY A 69 -16.48 -12.16 -0.68
CA GLY A 69 -16.47 -12.95 -1.91
C GLY A 69 -16.05 -14.40 -1.68
N ILE A 70 -14.95 -14.60 -0.94
CA ILE A 70 -14.41 -15.91 -0.57
C ILE A 70 -13.90 -15.82 0.86
N VAL A 71 -14.36 -16.70 1.75
CA VAL A 71 -13.84 -16.85 3.12
C VAL A 71 -13.18 -18.21 3.23
N VAL A 72 -11.90 -18.24 3.59
CA VAL A 72 -11.14 -19.48 3.84
C VAL A 72 -10.56 -19.39 5.25
N GLU A 73 -10.97 -20.30 6.13
CA GLU A 73 -10.52 -20.34 7.52
C GLU A 73 -9.87 -21.69 7.82
N LYS A 74 -8.63 -21.67 8.35
CA LYS A 74 -7.98 -22.86 8.90
C LYS A 74 -8.11 -22.87 10.42
N VAL A 75 -9.02 -23.70 10.93
CA VAL A 75 -9.27 -23.88 12.38
C VAL A 75 -8.46 -25.08 12.93
N GLY A 76 -7.97 -24.98 14.17
CA GLY A 76 -7.34 -26.08 14.93
C GLY A 76 -5.83 -25.92 15.21
N THR A 77 -5.41 -26.30 16.42
CA THR A 77 -4.02 -26.23 16.94
C THR A 77 -3.14 -27.34 16.35
N ILE A 78 -1.91 -27.00 15.96
CA ILE A 78 -0.91 -27.95 15.46
C ILE A 78 0.10 -28.23 16.58
N SER A 79 0.27 -29.50 16.97
CA SER A 79 1.13 -29.91 18.09
C SER A 79 2.61 -30.10 17.73
N VAL A 80 2.95 -30.18 16.43
CA VAL A 80 4.32 -30.32 15.92
C VAL A 80 4.53 -29.45 14.68
N ALA A 81 5.58 -28.64 14.68
CA ALA A 81 5.81 -27.57 13.70
C ALA A 81 5.98 -28.05 12.26
N TRP A 82 4.91 -28.02 11.46
CA TRP A 82 4.95 -28.05 9.99
C TRP A 82 3.87 -27.14 9.40
N HIS A 83 4.09 -26.65 8.17
CA HIS A 83 3.36 -25.53 7.56
C HIS A 83 1.84 -25.73 7.51
N ALA A 84 1.08 -24.80 8.11
CA ALA A 84 -0.37 -24.65 7.91
C ALA A 84 -0.62 -23.52 6.90
N ARG A 85 -1.62 -23.69 6.03
CA ARG A 85 -1.96 -22.69 5.01
C ARG A 85 -3.47 -22.53 4.91
N GLY A 86 -3.96 -21.30 4.92
CA GLY A 86 -5.36 -20.98 4.57
C GLY A 86 -5.55 -21.01 3.06
N ILE A 87 -4.78 -20.17 2.35
CA ILE A 87 -4.73 -20.14 0.89
C ILE A 87 -3.26 -20.38 0.47
N TYR A 88 -3.01 -21.39 -0.36
CA TYR A 88 -1.69 -21.68 -0.93
C TYR A 88 -1.79 -21.65 -2.45
N SER A 89 -0.99 -20.79 -3.07
CA SER A 89 -0.84 -20.74 -4.52
C SER A 89 0.60 -21.06 -4.90
N TYR A 90 0.78 -21.92 -5.89
CA TYR A 90 2.09 -22.37 -6.35
C TYR A 90 2.06 -22.60 -7.85
N ILE A 91 2.95 -21.92 -8.56
CA ILE A 91 3.15 -22.08 -10.00
C ILE A 91 4.60 -22.55 -10.18
N ASN A 92 4.81 -23.75 -10.73
CA ASN A 92 6.12 -24.37 -10.86
C ASN A 92 6.65 -24.46 -12.29
N THR A 93 5.84 -24.08 -13.29
CA THR A 93 6.21 -24.04 -14.70
C THR A 93 5.46 -22.90 -15.41
N GLY A 94 6.05 -22.30 -16.45
CA GLY A 94 5.45 -21.22 -17.24
C GLY A 94 6.45 -20.17 -17.74
N LYS A 95 6.07 -19.33 -18.71
CA LYS A 95 6.83 -18.17 -19.22
C LYS A 95 5.91 -16.93 -19.24
N GLY A 96 6.46 -15.73 -19.08
CA GLY A 96 5.69 -14.47 -19.05
C GLY A 96 5.32 -14.03 -17.62
N TYR A 97 4.21 -13.31 -17.46
CA TYR A 97 3.76 -12.75 -16.18
C TYR A 97 2.99 -13.77 -15.34
N LEU A 98 3.70 -14.52 -14.48
CA LEU A 98 3.11 -15.50 -13.56
C LEU A 98 2.73 -14.82 -12.23
N ARG A 99 1.50 -15.05 -11.76
CA ARG A 99 0.99 -14.47 -10.50
C ARG A 99 0.41 -15.56 -9.62
N GLY A 100 0.95 -15.74 -8.41
CA GLY A 100 0.45 -16.72 -7.45
C GLY A 100 -0.87 -16.27 -6.80
N ILE A 101 -0.83 -15.14 -6.08
CA ILE A 101 -2.01 -14.49 -5.50
C ILE A 101 -1.92 -13.01 -5.86
N GLY A 102 -3.00 -12.47 -6.43
CA GLY A 102 -3.09 -11.06 -6.82
C GLY A 102 -4.21 -10.38 -6.06
N GLY A 103 -3.90 -9.28 -5.39
CA GLY A 103 -4.88 -8.39 -4.79
C GLY A 103 -4.94 -7.09 -5.58
N TYR A 104 -6.08 -6.82 -6.22
CA TYR A 104 -6.28 -5.62 -7.04
C TYR A 104 -7.58 -4.94 -6.64
N VAL A 105 -7.50 -3.68 -6.23
CA VAL A 105 -8.66 -2.86 -5.92
C VAL A 105 -8.43 -1.53 -6.62
N TYR A 106 -9.32 -1.19 -7.56
CA TYR A 106 -9.20 -0.01 -8.39
C TYR A 106 -10.58 0.56 -8.67
N SER A 107 -10.68 1.88 -8.61
CA SER A 107 -11.83 2.66 -9.08
C SER A 107 -11.33 3.58 -10.18
N SER A 108 -12.03 3.61 -11.32
CA SER A 108 -11.71 4.52 -12.45
C SER A 108 -12.00 5.99 -12.15
N SER A 109 -12.64 6.27 -11.02
CA SER A 109 -12.89 7.62 -10.52
C SER A 109 -12.45 7.73 -9.06
N PRO A 110 -11.83 8.86 -8.64
CA PRO A 110 -11.44 9.06 -7.25
C PRO A 110 -12.63 8.94 -6.30
N VAL A 111 -12.46 8.24 -5.17
CA VAL A 111 -13.46 8.12 -4.12
C VAL A 111 -12.84 8.62 -2.82
N SER A 112 -13.24 9.82 -2.36
CA SER A 112 -12.61 10.52 -1.23
C SER A 112 -13.06 10.05 0.16
N ASN A 113 -14.00 9.10 0.25
CA ASN A 113 -14.56 8.59 1.51
C ASN A 113 -14.58 7.06 1.54
N SER A 114 -13.49 6.41 1.12
CA SER A 114 -13.36 4.95 1.12
C SER A 114 -11.90 4.51 1.24
N ARG A 115 -11.65 3.23 1.51
CA ARG A 115 -10.30 2.66 1.58
C ARG A 115 -10.26 1.40 0.73
N SER A 116 -9.26 1.30 -0.12
CA SER A 116 -8.96 0.13 -0.93
C SER A 116 -7.70 -0.55 -0.41
N TYR A 117 -7.77 -1.84 -0.10
CA TYR A 117 -6.59 -2.63 0.26
C TYR A 117 -6.39 -3.70 -0.80
N GLY A 118 -5.32 -3.61 -1.59
CA GLY A 118 -4.95 -4.68 -2.52
C GLY A 118 -4.58 -5.95 -1.76
N ILE A 119 -3.65 -5.83 -0.81
CA ILE A 119 -3.26 -6.90 0.11
C ILE A 119 -3.27 -6.33 1.52
N TRP A 120 -4.04 -6.93 2.43
CA TRP A 120 -4.05 -6.61 3.86
C TRP A 120 -3.55 -7.82 4.64
N GLY A 121 -2.41 -7.65 5.31
CA GLY A 121 -1.73 -8.73 6.03
C GLY A 121 -1.56 -8.39 7.51
N GLY A 122 -1.99 -9.31 8.39
CA GLY A 122 -1.84 -9.21 9.84
C GLY A 122 -1.28 -10.51 10.40
N ALA A 123 -0.37 -10.43 11.36
CA ALA A 123 0.19 -11.57 12.07
C ALA A 123 0.52 -11.18 13.51
N GLY A 124 0.35 -12.09 14.47
CA GLY A 124 0.64 -11.82 15.89
C GLY A 124 0.53 -13.05 16.78
N ASN A 125 1.17 -12.95 17.97
CA ASN A 125 1.12 -13.90 19.08
C ASN A 125 1.54 -15.36 18.79
N TYR A 126 2.38 -15.58 17.76
CA TYR A 126 3.14 -16.82 17.61
C TYR A 126 4.46 -16.74 18.43
N THR A 127 5.50 -17.50 18.08
CA THR A 127 6.80 -17.47 18.77
C THR A 127 7.37 -16.05 18.86
N SER A 128 7.99 -15.72 20.00
CA SER A 128 8.62 -14.41 20.24
C SER A 128 9.52 -13.98 19.08
N GLY A 129 9.15 -12.88 18.41
CA GLY A 129 9.87 -12.32 17.27
C GLY A 129 9.47 -12.82 15.86
N TRP A 130 8.54 -13.78 15.74
CA TRP A 130 8.23 -14.45 14.47
C TRP A 130 6.80 -14.21 13.98
N ASN A 131 6.45 -12.94 13.76
CA ASN A 131 5.12 -12.53 13.29
C ASN A 131 5.29 -11.55 12.12
N TYR A 132 4.97 -11.98 10.90
CA TYR A 132 5.13 -11.17 9.70
C TYR A 132 3.77 -10.92 9.07
N GLY A 133 3.26 -9.68 9.12
CA GLY A 133 2.00 -9.32 8.45
C GLY A 133 2.11 -9.44 6.93
N VAL A 134 3.25 -9.06 6.37
CA VAL A 134 3.62 -9.27 4.96
C VAL A 134 5.08 -9.74 4.91
N TYR A 135 5.32 -10.93 4.35
CA TYR A 135 6.67 -11.48 4.21
C TYR A 135 7.03 -11.58 2.72
N GLY A 136 7.86 -10.65 2.24
CA GLY A 136 8.43 -10.67 0.90
C GLY A 136 9.83 -11.27 0.93
N ARG A 137 10.09 -12.29 0.11
CA ARG A 137 11.43 -12.87 -0.07
C ARG A 137 11.69 -13.20 -1.53
N LEU A 138 12.79 -12.70 -2.06
CA LEU A 138 13.29 -13.06 -3.38
C LEU A 138 14.20 -14.30 -3.31
N TYR A 139 13.80 -15.37 -4.00
CA TYR A 139 14.55 -16.63 -4.12
C TYR A 139 15.26 -16.76 -5.47
N GLY A 140 16.26 -17.64 -5.54
CA GLY A 140 17.01 -17.94 -6.77
C GLY A 140 18.13 -16.94 -7.06
N ASP A 141 18.70 -17.03 -8.26
CA ASP A 141 19.89 -16.26 -8.65
C ASP A 141 19.57 -14.98 -9.44
N ASN A 142 18.30 -14.79 -9.82
CA ASN A 142 17.87 -13.60 -10.55
C ASN A 142 17.66 -12.39 -9.62
N ASP A 143 17.90 -11.22 -10.21
CA ASP A 143 17.68 -9.91 -9.61
C ASP A 143 16.18 -9.59 -9.41
N GLY A 144 15.89 -8.67 -8.48
CA GLY A 144 14.52 -8.28 -8.14
C GLY A 144 14.38 -7.75 -6.71
N ALA A 145 13.14 -7.72 -6.22
CA ALA A 145 12.85 -7.34 -4.84
C ALA A 145 11.87 -8.31 -4.17
N GLY A 146 12.04 -8.54 -2.86
CA GLY A 146 11.06 -9.24 -2.03
C GLY A 146 9.74 -8.48 -1.89
N ILE A 147 9.82 -7.14 -1.79
CA ILE A 147 8.70 -6.20 -1.85
C ILE A 147 9.04 -5.12 -2.87
N TYR A 148 8.20 -4.95 -3.89
CA TYR A 148 8.34 -3.88 -4.88
C TYR A 148 7.16 -2.91 -4.77
N GLY A 149 7.43 -1.64 -4.43
CA GLY A 149 6.45 -0.56 -4.45
C GLY A 149 6.75 0.41 -5.59
N THR A 150 5.75 0.84 -6.36
CA THR A 150 5.96 1.75 -7.50
C THR A 150 4.73 2.60 -7.75
N VAL A 151 4.93 3.82 -8.26
CA VAL A 151 3.87 4.67 -8.81
C VAL A 151 3.89 4.75 -10.35
N TYR A 152 4.85 4.09 -11.01
CA TYR A 152 5.09 4.20 -12.44
C TYR A 152 4.89 2.89 -13.23
N GLY A 153 4.89 1.74 -12.55
CA GLY A 153 4.77 0.41 -13.16
C GLY A 153 6.05 -0.42 -13.05
N ASP A 154 6.13 -1.53 -13.81
CA ASP A 154 7.25 -2.47 -13.78
C ASP A 154 8.56 -1.83 -14.27
N THR A 155 9.66 -2.12 -13.58
CA THR A 155 11.01 -1.67 -13.96
C THR A 155 12.01 -2.81 -13.76
N PRO A 156 13.07 -2.93 -14.59
CA PRO A 156 14.18 -3.83 -14.28
C PRO A 156 14.88 -3.36 -13.00
N ILE A 157 14.96 -4.25 -12.02
CA ILE A 157 15.65 -4.01 -10.75
C ILE A 157 17.02 -4.67 -10.85
N PRO A 158 18.12 -3.90 -10.82
CA PRO A 158 19.45 -4.49 -10.75
C PRO A 158 19.66 -5.08 -9.35
N GLU A 159 20.32 -6.22 -9.21
CA GLU A 159 20.59 -6.87 -7.92
C GLU A 159 19.35 -7.36 -7.15
N LYS A 160 19.58 -7.83 -5.92
CA LYS A 160 18.55 -8.44 -5.06
C LYS A 160 18.28 -7.59 -3.84
N TYR A 161 17.05 -7.06 -3.75
CA TYR A 161 16.61 -6.26 -2.61
C TYR A 161 15.56 -6.98 -1.75
N ALA A 162 15.57 -6.73 -0.44
CA ALA A 162 14.45 -7.12 0.41
C ALA A 162 13.22 -6.24 0.12
N GLY A 163 13.43 -4.94 -0.11
CA GLY A 163 12.42 -3.99 -0.54
C GLY A 163 13.01 -2.98 -1.53
N TYR A 164 12.28 -2.70 -2.61
CA TYR A 164 12.65 -1.69 -3.61
C TYR A 164 11.43 -0.79 -3.87
N PHE A 165 11.60 0.52 -3.72
CA PHE A 165 10.51 1.48 -3.84
C PHE A 165 10.83 2.49 -4.94
N TYR A 166 10.11 2.40 -6.05
CA TYR A 166 10.21 3.34 -7.17
C TYR A 166 9.19 4.47 -7.02
N GLY A 167 9.55 5.47 -6.22
CA GLY A 167 8.71 6.63 -5.92
C GLY A 167 9.00 7.20 -4.53
N ASN A 168 8.24 8.23 -4.14
CA ASN A 168 8.36 8.85 -2.83
C ASN A 168 7.84 7.91 -1.72
N VAL A 169 8.61 7.75 -0.65
CA VAL A 169 8.24 6.96 0.54
C VAL A 169 8.09 7.90 1.73
N LYS A 170 6.91 7.90 2.38
CA LYS A 170 6.63 8.67 3.61
C LYS A 170 6.65 7.72 4.81
N VAL A 171 7.46 8.04 5.82
CA VAL A 171 7.52 7.32 7.10
C VAL A 171 7.16 8.32 8.20
N THR A 172 6.14 8.00 9.01
CA THR A 172 5.69 8.88 10.11
C THR A 172 6.41 8.61 11.43
N GLY A 173 7.08 7.46 11.55
CA GLY A 173 7.90 7.07 12.69
C GLY A 173 9.40 7.07 12.37
N SER A 174 10.17 6.25 13.10
CA SER A 174 11.62 6.14 12.89
C SER A 174 11.99 5.19 11.75
N LEU A 175 12.91 5.60 10.88
CA LEU A 175 13.56 4.73 9.89
C LEU A 175 15.01 4.45 10.33
N TRP A 176 15.31 3.19 10.63
CA TRP A 176 16.67 2.76 10.98
C TRP A 176 17.34 2.22 9.73
N ALA A 177 18.17 3.04 9.08
CA ALA A 177 18.85 2.70 7.84
C ALA A 177 20.24 3.32 7.75
N ASN A 178 21.16 2.63 7.07
CA ASN A 178 22.39 3.24 6.59
C ASN A 178 22.05 4.05 5.34
N SER A 179 22.07 5.38 5.45
CA SER A 179 21.76 6.26 4.32
C SER A 179 22.98 6.40 3.41
N ILE A 180 22.90 5.81 2.21
CA ILE A 180 23.89 6.00 1.14
C ILE A 180 23.18 6.75 0.02
N THR A 181 23.72 7.92 -0.35
CA THR A 181 23.22 8.71 -1.48
C THR A 181 24.17 8.57 -2.65
N GLU A 182 23.64 8.19 -3.82
CA GLU A 182 24.43 8.16 -5.06
C GLU A 182 24.97 9.56 -5.38
N SER A 183 26.28 9.65 -5.61
CA SER A 183 26.99 10.93 -5.71
C SER A 183 28.05 10.94 -6.83
N ASP A 184 28.03 9.94 -7.71
CA ASP A 184 28.95 9.79 -8.85
C ASP A 184 28.88 11.02 -9.79
N GLN A 185 30.03 11.47 -10.29
CA GLN A 185 30.10 12.63 -11.20
C GLN A 185 29.25 12.45 -12.46
N ARG A 186 29.11 11.21 -12.97
CA ARG A 186 28.32 10.89 -14.17
C ARG A 186 26.82 11.09 -13.97
N LEU A 187 26.37 11.09 -12.71
CA LEU A 187 24.98 11.32 -12.34
C LEU A 187 24.68 12.81 -12.09
N LYS A 188 25.70 13.68 -12.16
CA LYS A 188 25.60 15.11 -11.88
C LYS A 188 25.84 15.93 -13.15
N LYS A 189 25.17 17.08 -13.22
CA LYS A 189 25.35 18.09 -14.26
C LYS A 189 25.50 19.47 -13.61
N ASN A 190 26.17 20.40 -14.28
CA ASN A 190 26.39 21.78 -13.82
C ASN A 190 27.02 21.86 -12.43
N ILE A 191 28.14 21.14 -12.24
CA ILE A 191 28.85 21.11 -10.96
C ILE A 191 29.60 22.45 -10.78
N GLU A 192 29.17 23.23 -9.80
CA GLU A 192 29.78 24.50 -9.42
C GLU A 192 30.34 24.44 -8.00
N SER A 193 31.47 25.10 -7.77
CA SER A 193 32.07 25.18 -6.44
C SER A 193 31.34 26.18 -5.55
N LEU A 194 31.11 25.80 -4.28
CA LEU A 194 30.57 26.71 -3.27
C LEU A 194 31.57 27.82 -2.87
N ARG A 195 32.88 27.63 -3.12
CA ARG A 195 33.91 28.64 -2.84
C ARG A 195 33.76 29.93 -3.65
N ASN A 196 33.14 29.84 -4.83
CA ASN A 196 33.06 30.94 -5.77
C ASN A 196 31.71 31.68 -5.71
N LYS A 197 30.86 31.37 -4.72
CA LYS A 197 29.54 31.97 -4.51
C LYS A 197 29.54 32.84 -3.26
N GLU A 198 28.37 33.42 -2.94
CA GLU A 198 28.13 34.12 -1.66
C GLU A 198 28.76 33.36 -0.48
N LYS A 199 29.41 34.09 0.44
CA LYS A 199 30.12 33.49 1.59
C LYS A 199 29.19 32.57 2.37
N SER A 200 29.49 31.27 2.35
CA SER A 200 28.69 30.24 3.02
C SER A 200 28.66 30.49 4.53
N LEU A 201 29.76 30.97 5.10
CA LEU A 201 29.87 31.35 6.51
C LEU A 201 28.85 32.45 6.86
N GLU A 202 28.80 33.54 6.11
CA GLU A 202 27.87 34.64 6.37
C GLU A 202 26.41 34.19 6.32
N LYS A 203 26.06 33.27 5.42
CA LYS A 203 24.71 32.71 5.31
C LYS A 203 24.38 31.78 6.48
N ILE A 204 25.28 30.88 6.87
CA ILE A 204 25.07 30.00 8.03
C ILE A 204 24.91 30.80 9.33
N MET A 205 25.64 31.91 9.48
CA MET A 205 25.52 32.79 10.66
C MET A 205 24.16 33.48 10.78
N LYS A 206 23.34 33.50 9.72
CA LYS A 206 21.95 34.01 9.75
C LYS A 206 20.94 32.96 10.25
N LEU A 207 21.34 31.69 10.36
CA LEU A 207 20.46 30.62 10.79
C LEU A 207 20.29 30.63 12.31
N ASN A 208 19.09 30.27 12.76
CA ASN A 208 18.73 30.23 14.16
C ASN A 208 18.43 28.78 14.60
N PRO A 209 19.39 28.07 15.23
CA PRO A 209 19.13 26.77 15.83
C PRO A 209 18.15 26.92 17.00
N VAL A 210 17.09 26.13 17.00
CA VAL A 210 16.04 26.17 18.03
C VAL A 210 15.90 24.84 18.74
N LYS A 211 15.45 24.89 19.99
CA LYS A 211 14.90 23.75 20.72
C LYS A 211 13.39 23.78 20.61
N TYR A 212 12.77 22.63 20.41
CA TYR A 212 11.32 22.53 20.29
C TYR A 212 10.79 21.20 20.78
N GLU A 213 9.51 21.19 21.15
CA GLU A 213 8.74 19.98 21.45
C GLU A 213 7.69 19.77 20.36
N LEU A 214 7.33 18.52 20.10
CA LEU A 214 6.27 18.21 19.13
C LEU A 214 4.90 18.46 19.76
N LYS A 215 4.00 19.09 19.00
CA LYS A 215 2.59 19.18 19.40
C LYS A 215 1.96 17.78 19.40
N ASN A 216 1.07 17.51 20.34
CA ASN A 216 0.30 16.26 20.43
C ASN A 216 -0.84 16.14 19.41
N TYR A 217 -1.01 17.14 18.54
CA TYR A 217 -1.89 17.10 17.40
C TYR A 217 -1.21 17.76 16.18
N ARG A 218 -1.54 17.27 15.00
CA ARG A 218 -1.18 17.90 13.73
C ARG A 218 -2.29 18.92 13.39
N PRO A 219 -2.01 20.24 13.33
CA PRO A 219 -3.01 21.22 12.94
C PRO A 219 -3.39 21.04 11.47
N ASP A 220 -4.57 21.52 11.11
CA ASP A 220 -4.94 21.67 9.69
C ASP A 220 -4.05 22.77 9.08
N PHE A 221 -3.32 22.41 8.02
CA PHE A 221 -2.42 23.32 7.30
C PHE A 221 -3.08 24.00 6.09
N GLY A 222 -4.41 23.82 5.91
CA GLY A 222 -5.20 24.48 4.90
C GLY A 222 -5.29 23.71 3.57
N THR A 223 -6.24 24.14 2.72
CA THR A 223 -6.62 23.45 1.47
C THR A 223 -5.64 23.74 0.33
N THR A 224 -4.51 23.03 0.25
CA THR A 224 -3.83 22.84 -1.04
C THR A 224 -4.05 21.40 -1.48
N ALA A 225 -5.01 21.24 -2.39
CA ALA A 225 -5.71 20.00 -2.72
C ALA A 225 -6.48 19.43 -1.52
N ILE A 226 -7.76 19.14 -1.72
CA ILE A 226 -8.51 18.29 -0.80
C ILE A 226 -7.74 16.98 -0.76
N SER A 227 -6.96 16.75 0.29
CA SER A 227 -6.38 15.43 0.51
C SER A 227 -7.56 14.47 0.56
N ASP A 228 -7.62 13.55 -0.39
CA ASP A 228 -8.69 12.57 -0.52
C ASP A 228 -8.64 11.50 0.59
N THR A 229 -7.64 11.58 1.46
CA THR A 229 -7.56 10.83 2.70
C THR A 229 -8.42 11.51 3.77
N GLY A 230 -9.54 10.88 4.15
CA GLY A 230 -10.39 11.36 5.24
C GLY A 230 -9.62 11.63 6.55
N THR A 231 -10.15 12.54 7.37
CA THR A 231 -9.59 13.08 8.61
C THR A 231 -9.34 12.01 9.67
N THR A 232 -8.27 11.24 9.55
CA THR A 232 -7.83 10.30 10.59
C THR A 232 -6.69 10.94 11.35
N SER A 233 -6.82 11.08 12.67
CA SER A 233 -5.74 11.58 13.53
C SER A 233 -4.48 10.74 13.32
N GLN A 234 -3.41 11.37 12.84
CA GLN A 234 -2.11 10.72 12.77
C GLN A 234 -1.66 10.43 14.20
N ILE A 235 -1.43 9.15 14.51
CA ILE A 235 -0.85 8.75 15.78
C ILE A 235 0.62 9.16 15.75
N ILE A 236 0.98 10.16 16.55
CA ILE A 236 2.37 10.50 16.81
C ILE A 236 2.89 9.48 17.83
N GLU A 237 4.06 8.88 17.57
CA GLU A 237 4.67 7.95 18.51
C GLU A 237 4.85 8.63 19.88
N PRO A 238 4.31 8.07 20.99
CA PRO A 238 4.38 8.68 22.31
C PRO A 238 5.80 9.03 22.77
N ALA A 239 6.79 8.24 22.31
CA ALA A 239 8.19 8.45 22.61
C ALA A 239 8.77 9.76 22.03
N LEU A 240 8.16 10.33 20.99
CA LEU A 240 8.62 11.55 20.33
C LEU A 240 8.01 12.83 20.93
N LEU A 241 6.87 12.73 21.63
CA LEU A 241 6.10 13.86 22.13
C LEU A 241 6.75 14.57 23.32
N ASN A 242 7.32 13.79 24.25
CA ASN A 242 7.89 14.31 25.49
C ASN A 242 9.42 14.46 25.43
N ARG A 243 9.99 14.61 24.22
CA ARG A 243 11.42 14.81 24.01
C ARG A 243 11.69 16.21 23.47
N GLU A 244 12.68 16.88 24.03
CA GLU A 244 13.24 18.08 23.41
C GLU A 244 13.98 17.68 22.13
N HIS A 245 13.61 18.31 21.02
CA HIS A 245 14.27 18.19 19.73
C HIS A 245 15.10 19.44 19.47
N ILE A 246 16.17 19.29 18.71
CA ILE A 246 17.02 20.39 18.25
C ILE A 246 16.98 20.42 16.74
N GLY A 247 16.75 21.59 16.15
CA GLY A 247 16.70 21.74 14.70
C GLY A 247 16.50 23.18 14.26
N PHE A 248 15.90 23.36 13.09
CA PHE A 248 15.58 24.65 12.51
C PHE A 248 14.09 24.75 12.18
N VAL A 249 13.59 25.99 12.16
CA VAL A 249 12.27 26.29 11.61
C VAL A 249 12.39 26.35 10.08
N ALA A 250 11.64 25.51 9.37
CA ALA A 250 11.75 25.37 7.92
C ALA A 250 11.47 26.68 7.17
N GLN A 251 10.53 27.49 7.66
CA GLN A 251 10.16 28.78 7.09
C GLN A 251 11.30 29.81 7.18
N GLU A 252 12.01 29.83 8.31
CA GLU A 252 13.18 30.71 8.50
C GLU A 252 14.34 30.24 7.61
N LEU A 253 14.59 28.93 7.56
CA LEU A 253 15.64 28.36 6.72
C LEU A 253 15.38 28.64 5.24
N LYS A 254 14.12 28.61 4.78
CA LYS A 254 13.74 28.85 3.39
C LYS A 254 14.13 30.24 2.88
N ILE A 255 14.20 31.24 3.76
CA ILE A 255 14.61 32.60 3.40
C ILE A 255 16.09 32.62 3.01
N VAL A 256 16.92 31.77 3.63
CA VAL A 256 18.37 31.75 3.43
C VAL A 256 18.80 30.68 2.43
N TYR A 257 18.22 29.47 2.54
CA TYR A 257 18.51 28.29 1.73
C TYR A 257 17.20 27.64 1.23
N PRO A 258 16.50 28.29 0.27
CA PRO A 258 15.24 27.78 -0.26
C PRO A 258 15.36 26.38 -0.87
N GLU A 259 16.52 26.01 -1.39
CA GLU A 259 16.82 24.70 -2.00
C GLU A 259 16.86 23.53 -1.00
N LEU A 260 16.98 23.83 0.29
CA LEU A 260 17.01 22.82 1.36
C LEU A 260 15.62 22.53 1.94
N VAL A 261 14.62 23.33 1.56
CA VAL A 261 13.27 23.26 2.13
C VAL A 261 12.28 22.77 1.09
N TYR A 262 11.68 21.62 1.36
CA TYR A 262 10.71 20.96 0.50
C TYR A 262 9.32 21.14 1.09
N THR A 263 8.30 21.25 0.24
CA THR A 263 6.91 21.33 0.67
C THR A 263 6.19 20.07 0.18
N ASP A 264 5.50 19.36 1.07
CA ASP A 264 4.74 18.17 0.71
C ASP A 264 3.37 18.53 0.08
N GLY A 265 2.61 17.51 -0.34
CA GLY A 265 1.29 17.70 -0.95
C GLY A 265 0.26 18.34 -0.01
N GLU A 266 0.50 18.34 1.30
CA GLU A 266 -0.34 19.00 2.32
C GLU A 266 0.12 20.44 2.62
N GLY A 267 1.13 20.95 1.91
CA GLY A 267 1.69 22.28 2.16
C GLY A 267 2.67 22.34 3.35
N VAL A 268 3.05 21.20 3.94
CA VAL A 268 3.95 21.15 5.10
C VAL A 268 5.41 21.16 4.65
N MET A 269 6.21 22.02 5.29
CA MET A 269 7.62 22.19 4.94
C MET A 269 8.53 21.24 5.74
N GLY A 270 9.45 20.57 5.05
CA GLY A 270 10.50 19.73 5.60
C GLY A 270 11.89 20.20 5.18
N ILE A 271 12.92 19.84 5.95
CA ILE A 271 14.31 20.28 5.75
C ILE A 271 15.19 19.09 5.36
N ASN A 272 16.00 19.28 4.31
CA ASN A 272 17.08 18.34 3.98
C ASN A 272 18.35 18.66 4.78
N TYR A 273 18.42 18.14 6.00
CA TYR A 273 19.57 18.33 6.89
C TYR A 273 20.86 17.72 6.32
N THR A 274 20.78 16.66 5.50
CA THR A 274 21.96 16.03 4.90
C THR A 274 22.69 16.98 3.96
N GLN A 275 21.96 17.82 3.22
CA GLN A 275 22.56 18.82 2.33
C GLN A 275 23.14 20.04 3.07
N LEU A 276 22.86 20.23 4.38
CA LEU A 276 23.56 21.25 5.18
C LEU A 276 25.02 20.88 5.46
N ILE A 277 25.37 19.60 5.47
CA ILE A 277 26.73 19.12 5.79
C ILE A 277 27.79 19.73 4.87
N PRO A 278 27.70 19.65 3.52
CA PRO A 278 28.70 20.26 2.64
C PRO A 278 28.77 21.79 2.77
N ILE A 279 27.67 22.46 3.11
CA ILE A 279 27.65 23.91 3.36
C ILE A 279 28.42 24.23 4.64
N LEU A 280 28.19 23.48 5.73
CA LEU A 280 28.93 23.62 6.99
C LEU A 280 30.43 23.41 6.78
N VAL A 281 30.82 22.42 5.98
CA VAL A 281 32.24 22.18 5.62
C VAL A 281 32.83 23.40 4.93
N GLN A 282 32.12 23.98 3.95
CA GLN A 282 32.57 25.19 3.26
C GLN A 282 32.68 26.40 4.19
N SER A 283 31.70 26.60 5.08
CA SER A 283 31.75 27.68 6.09
C SER A 283 32.94 27.55 7.04
N ILE A 284 33.31 26.33 7.45
CA ILE A 284 34.49 26.08 8.29
C ILE A 284 35.78 26.41 7.52
N GLN A 285 35.85 26.09 6.23
CA GLN A 285 37.00 26.45 5.39
C GLN A 285 37.15 27.97 5.26
N GLU A 286 36.06 28.68 5.00
CA GLU A 286 36.05 30.16 4.95
C GLU A 286 36.47 30.77 6.29
N GLN A 287 35.95 30.24 7.40
CA GLN A 287 36.34 30.69 8.74
C GLN A 287 37.84 30.48 9.00
N GLN A 288 38.40 29.35 8.55
CA GLN A 288 39.83 29.08 8.69
C GLN A 288 40.69 30.04 7.87
N GLU A 289 40.24 30.44 6.67
CA GLU A 289 40.92 31.44 5.84
C GLU A 289 40.95 32.82 6.52
N GLU A 290 39.82 33.27 7.09
CA GLU A 290 39.73 34.53 7.84
C GLU A 290 40.64 34.52 9.08
N ILE A 291 40.71 33.39 9.81
CA ILE A 291 41.62 33.23 10.95
C ILE A 291 43.09 33.36 10.52
N GLU A 292 43.48 32.74 9.41
CA GLU A 292 44.86 32.82 8.92
C GLU A 292 45.21 34.23 8.41
N GLU A 293 44.25 34.94 7.83
CA GLU A 293 44.44 36.35 7.44
C GLU A 293 44.65 37.24 8.68
N LEU A 294 43.83 37.07 9.72
CA LEU A 294 43.97 37.81 10.97
C LEU A 294 45.31 37.53 11.66
N LYS A 295 45.76 36.26 11.69
CA LYS A 295 47.08 35.89 12.24
C LYS A 295 48.24 36.54 11.49
N LYS A 296 48.13 36.72 10.18
CA LYS A 296 49.16 37.43 9.39
C LYS A 296 49.23 38.92 9.73
N LYS A 297 48.09 39.55 10.03
CA LYS A 297 48.01 40.97 10.42
C LYS A 297 48.56 41.26 11.83
N LEU A 298 48.63 40.23 12.69
CA LEU A 298 49.18 40.32 14.05
C LEU A 298 50.69 40.02 14.13
N LYS A 299 51.32 39.63 13.02
CA LYS A 299 52.78 39.43 12.90
C LYS A 299 53.43 40.65 12.27
#